data_AF-A0A7X9YPK5-F1
#
_entry.id   AF-A0A7X9YPK5-F1
#
_cell.length_a   1.000
_cell.length_b   1.000
_cell.length_c   1.000
_cell.angle_alpha   90.00
_cell.angle_beta   90.00
_cell.angle_gamma   90.00
#
_symmetry.space_group_name_H-M   'P 1'
#
loop_
_entity.id
_entity.type
_entity.pdbx_description
1 polymer ?
#
loop_
_entity_poly.entity_id
_entity_poly.type
_entity_poly.pdbx_seq_one_letter_code
_entity_poly.pdbx_strand_id
1 'polypeptide(L)'
;MNVTVCQSCGMPLTTPAQFGMEADGSTTREYCIYCYKEGKFEQPGISLEGMTEMCTAILKDEGMDEESARSMLRNQLPFLKRWRTNTTDQHANSLTENSAAATHPGQVTTDRSFSTQPIRYVTLPGKRLAGVSARTTNAIEISGKGCIQGLWNNYFASEHLPAPEAARYGCYADYTDGITGEYTILVGHEASSDETLPEGLNDILLPPATYAVFTSRKGPMAEVVGEAWGTVWAWDKQSDRTFTGDFELYDERSLNPESVQVDIYIAVRQTR
;
A
#
# COMPACT_ATOMS: atom_id res chain seq x y z
N MET A 1 -18.05 7.32 1.38
CA MET A 1 -17.56 8.71 1.60
C MET A 1 -16.05 8.64 1.71
N ASN A 2 -15.33 9.41 0.90
CA ASN A 2 -13.85 9.41 0.87
C ASN A 2 -13.34 10.16 2.12
N VAL A 3 -12.70 9.46 3.06
CA VAL A 3 -12.18 10.09 4.30
C VAL A 3 -10.92 10.85 3.93
N THR A 4 -10.94 12.17 4.06
CA THR A 4 -9.77 13.01 3.82
C THR A 4 -8.93 13.03 5.10
N VAL A 5 -7.59 13.00 5.00
CA VAL A 5 -6.70 13.03 6.18
C VAL A 5 -5.86 14.30 6.19
N CYS A 6 -5.64 14.85 7.38
CA CYS A 6 -4.81 16.04 7.58
C CYS A 6 -3.38 15.76 7.12
N GLN A 7 -2.89 16.54 6.17
CA GLN A 7 -1.55 16.44 5.57
C GLN A 7 -0.42 16.97 6.48
N SER A 8 -0.69 17.11 7.78
CA SER A 8 0.28 17.49 8.81
C SER A 8 0.30 16.49 9.96
N CYS A 9 -0.85 16.08 10.52
CA CYS A 9 -0.89 15.18 11.67
C CYS A 9 -1.53 13.81 11.37
N GLY A 10 -1.99 13.57 10.15
CA GLY A 10 -2.65 12.31 9.78
C GLY A 10 -4.10 12.17 10.29
N MET A 11 -4.61 13.13 11.06
CA MET A 11 -5.96 13.10 11.63
C MET A 11 -7.05 13.00 10.53
N PRO A 12 -7.99 12.04 10.62
CA PRO A 12 -9.14 11.98 9.73
C PRO A 12 -10.02 13.23 9.82
N LEU A 13 -10.34 13.81 8.67
CA LEU A 13 -11.21 14.98 8.50
C LEU A 13 -12.58 14.48 8.04
N THR A 14 -13.44 14.16 9.00
CA THR A 14 -14.76 13.57 8.76
C THR A 14 -15.88 14.62 8.70
N THR A 15 -15.66 15.81 9.28
CA THR A 15 -16.64 16.90 9.30
C THR A 15 -16.03 18.25 8.92
N PRO A 16 -16.81 19.20 8.34
CA PRO A 16 -16.32 20.53 8.01
C PRO A 16 -15.77 21.33 9.19
N ALA A 17 -16.26 21.07 10.41
CA ALA A 17 -15.76 21.72 11.63
C ALA A 17 -14.29 21.40 11.93
N GLN A 18 -13.74 20.35 11.31
CA GLN A 18 -12.34 19.94 11.48
C GLN A 18 -11.40 20.53 10.43
N PHE A 19 -11.92 21.23 9.41
CA PHE A 19 -11.12 21.79 8.31
C PHE A 19 -10.38 23.06 8.73
N GLY A 20 -9.08 23.12 8.42
CA GLY A 20 -8.25 24.29 8.67
C GLY A 20 -8.72 25.51 7.89
N MET A 21 -8.16 26.68 8.21
CA MET A 21 -8.60 27.96 7.65
C MET A 21 -7.45 28.68 6.93
N GLU A 22 -7.74 29.18 5.74
CA GLU A 22 -6.85 30.01 4.93
C GLU A 22 -6.86 31.47 5.41
N ALA A 23 -5.90 32.28 4.94
CA ALA A 23 -5.78 33.68 5.33
C ALA A 23 -6.96 34.56 4.87
N ASP A 24 -7.70 34.14 3.85
CA ASP A 24 -8.90 34.82 3.33
C ASP A 24 -10.20 34.40 4.06
N GLY A 25 -10.09 33.52 5.07
CA GLY A 25 -11.23 33.01 5.84
C GLY A 25 -11.93 31.80 5.19
N SER A 26 -11.47 31.32 4.04
CA SER A 26 -11.97 30.06 3.45
C SER A 26 -11.42 28.83 4.18
N THR A 27 -12.13 27.70 4.10
CA THR A 27 -11.71 26.44 4.75
C THR A 27 -10.95 25.52 3.80
N THR A 28 -9.89 24.88 4.29
CA THR A 28 -9.09 23.89 3.56
C THR A 28 -9.34 22.47 4.06
N ARG A 29 -9.51 21.54 3.11
CA ARG A 29 -9.66 20.10 3.40
C ARG A 29 -8.32 19.39 3.53
N GLU A 30 -7.21 20.12 3.37
CA GLU A 30 -5.86 19.52 3.41
C GLU A 30 -5.32 19.43 4.84
N TYR A 31 -5.70 20.35 5.72
CA TYR A 31 -5.18 20.43 7.08
C TYR A 31 -6.32 20.53 8.08
N CYS A 32 -6.08 20.09 9.32
CA CYS A 32 -7.07 20.22 10.39
C CYS A 32 -7.00 21.59 11.07
N ILE A 33 -8.10 21.99 11.72
CA ILE A 33 -8.16 23.20 12.55
C ILE A 33 -7.07 23.29 13.61
N TYR A 34 -6.51 22.16 14.07
CA TYR A 34 -5.47 22.15 15.10
C TYR A 34 -4.07 22.37 14.54
N CYS A 35 -3.84 22.02 13.27
CA CYS A 35 -2.55 22.16 12.62
C CYS A 35 -2.42 23.49 11.87
N TYR A 36 -3.52 24.00 11.29
CA TYR A 36 -3.49 25.12 10.35
C TYR A 36 -4.67 26.08 10.54
N LYS A 37 -4.38 27.34 10.86
CA LYS A 37 -5.36 28.41 11.08
C LYS A 37 -4.87 29.72 10.45
N GLU A 38 -5.80 30.49 9.91
CA GLU A 38 -5.54 31.83 9.34
C GLU A 38 -4.36 31.84 8.34
N GLY A 39 -4.24 30.78 7.54
CA GLY A 39 -3.19 30.63 6.54
C GLY A 39 -1.81 30.25 7.11
N LYS A 40 -1.71 29.83 8.38
CA LYS A 40 -0.45 29.51 9.05
C LYS A 40 -0.54 28.21 9.85
N PHE A 41 0.59 27.51 9.95
CA PHE A 41 0.71 26.39 10.89
C PHE A 41 0.83 26.93 12.31
N GLU A 42 0.07 26.35 13.24
CA GLU A 42 0.15 26.73 14.68
C GLU A 42 1.53 26.44 15.28
N GLN A 43 2.28 25.52 14.67
CA GLN A 43 3.57 25.05 15.17
C GLN A 43 4.63 25.03 14.05
N PRO A 44 5.04 26.18 13.49
CA PRO A 44 5.83 26.22 12.25
C PRO A 44 7.23 25.61 12.40
N GLY A 45 7.80 25.60 13.61
CA GLY A 45 9.13 25.05 13.90
C GLY A 45 9.16 23.61 14.41
N ILE A 46 8.02 22.92 14.51
CA ILE A 46 8.00 21.54 15.02
C ILE A 46 8.63 20.58 13.99
N SER A 47 9.50 19.69 14.47
CA SER A 47 10.07 18.62 13.65
C SER A 47 9.05 17.50 13.42
N LEU A 48 9.31 16.64 12.43
CA LEU A 48 8.53 15.42 12.20
C LEU A 48 8.47 14.54 13.46
N GLU A 49 9.60 14.38 14.15
CA GLU A 49 9.68 13.65 15.41
C GLU A 49 8.85 14.33 16.51
N GLY A 50 8.91 15.66 16.63
CA GLY A 50 8.08 16.40 17.56
C GLY A 50 6.59 16.24 17.28
N MET A 51 6.17 16.25 16.01
CA MET A 51 4.78 16.00 15.61
C MET A 51 4.35 14.56 15.94
N THR A 52 5.26 13.60 15.77
CA THR A 52 5.02 12.19 16.11
C THR A 52 4.72 12.05 17.59
N GLU A 53 5.56 12.60 18.47
CA GLU A 53 5.36 12.48 19.92
C GLU A 53 4.09 13.20 20.39
N MET A 54 3.79 14.38 19.83
CA MET A 54 2.56 15.11 20.17
C MET A 54 1.30 14.33 19.76
N CYS A 55 1.28 13.76 18.55
CA CYS A 55 0.14 12.95 18.11
C CYS A 55 0.06 11.62 18.88
N THR A 56 1.19 11.04 19.28
CA THR A 56 1.25 9.83 20.10
C THR A 56 0.58 10.06 21.46
N ALA A 57 0.83 11.20 22.10
CA ALA A 57 0.19 11.54 23.37
C ALA A 57 -1.34 11.64 23.25
N ILE A 58 -1.84 12.25 22.17
CA ILE A 58 -3.30 12.37 21.92
C ILE A 58 -3.92 11.00 21.71
N LEU A 59 -3.33 10.15 20.87
CA LEU A 59 -3.85 8.80 20.60
C LEU A 59 -3.81 7.89 21.83
N LYS A 60 -2.81 8.07 22.69
CA LYS A 60 -2.72 7.37 23.97
C LYS A 60 -3.87 7.75 24.91
N ASP A 61 -4.18 9.04 25.01
CA ASP A 61 -5.31 9.52 25.83
C ASP A 61 -6.66 9.04 25.26
N GLU A 62 -6.74 8.80 23.94
CA GLU A 62 -7.88 8.16 23.28
C GLU A 62 -7.92 6.62 23.44
N GLY A 63 -6.93 6.02 24.12
CA GLY A 63 -6.90 4.61 24.49
C GLY A 63 -6.06 3.71 23.59
N MET A 64 -5.24 4.26 22.68
CA MET A 64 -4.24 3.48 21.94
C MET A 64 -3.00 3.21 22.79
N ASP A 65 -2.34 2.09 22.53
CA ASP A 65 -1.02 1.82 23.10
C ASP A 65 0.01 2.83 22.55
N GLU A 66 0.89 3.33 23.43
CA GLU A 66 1.81 4.43 23.13
C GLU A 66 2.85 4.04 22.07
N GLU A 67 3.39 2.82 22.16
CA GLU A 67 4.39 2.32 21.21
C GLU A 67 3.76 2.06 19.84
N SER A 68 2.54 1.52 19.83
CA SER A 68 1.74 1.31 18.62
C SER A 68 1.36 2.62 17.93
N ALA A 69 0.92 3.63 18.69
CA ALA A 69 0.61 4.96 18.18
C ALA A 69 1.86 5.64 17.60
N ARG A 70 2.99 5.57 18.30
CA ARG A 70 4.27 6.11 17.83
C ARG A 70 4.74 5.42 16.55
N SER A 71 4.66 4.09 16.49
CA SER A 71 5.03 3.31 15.32
C SER A 71 4.17 3.67 14.10
N MET A 72 2.84 3.71 14.28
CA MET A 72 1.90 4.14 13.24
C MET A 72 2.22 5.54 12.72
N LEU A 73 2.46 6.50 13.62
CA LEU A 73 2.75 7.89 13.25
C LEU A 73 4.11 8.04 12.57
N ARG A 74 5.15 7.31 13.02
CA ARG A 74 6.45 7.28 12.32
C ARG A 74 6.34 6.72 10.90
N ASN A 75 5.43 5.78 10.68
CA ASN A 75 5.19 5.17 9.38
C ASN A 75 4.27 6.00 8.48
N GLN A 76 3.50 6.95 9.01
CA GLN A 76 2.52 7.72 8.23
C GLN A 76 2.93 9.18 8.02
N LEU A 77 3.41 9.85 9.08
CA LEU A 77 3.72 11.28 9.04
C LEU A 77 4.76 11.67 7.97
N PRO A 78 5.87 10.92 7.73
CA PRO A 78 6.85 11.31 6.71
C PRO A 78 6.28 11.44 5.29
N PHE A 79 5.17 10.75 5.00
CA PHE A 79 4.55 10.74 3.68
C PHE A 79 3.57 11.90 3.45
N LEU A 80 3.22 12.64 4.50
CA LEU A 80 2.30 13.76 4.42
C LEU A 80 2.99 15.00 3.83
N LYS A 81 2.23 15.84 3.12
CA LYS A 81 2.77 17.01 2.40
C LYS A 81 3.66 17.92 3.25
N ARG A 82 3.34 18.08 4.54
CA ARG A 82 4.12 18.93 5.45
C ARG A 82 5.53 18.41 5.72
N TRP A 83 5.71 17.09 5.70
CA TRP A 83 6.92 16.42 6.16
C TRP A 83 7.76 15.84 5.04
N ARG A 84 7.18 15.69 3.85
CA ARG A 84 7.87 15.25 2.65
C ARG A 84 8.99 16.23 2.31
N THR A 85 10.21 15.97 2.77
CA THR A 85 11.42 16.58 2.24
C THR A 85 11.77 15.89 0.92
N ASN A 86 12.02 16.67 -0.13
CA ASN A 86 12.57 16.11 -1.37
C ASN A 86 13.95 15.53 -1.04
N THR A 87 14.06 14.22 -0.94
CA THR A 87 15.35 13.52 -0.82
C THR A 87 16.08 13.63 -2.15
N THR A 88 16.70 14.78 -2.39
CA THR A 88 17.78 14.97 -3.36
C THR A 88 18.92 15.59 -2.57
N ASP A 89 20.13 15.08 -2.79
CA ASP A 89 21.40 15.49 -2.17
C ASP A 89 21.70 14.93 -0.78
N GLN A 90 22.26 13.71 -0.74
CA GLN A 90 23.53 13.43 -0.05
C GLN A 90 24.21 12.22 -0.70
N HIS A 91 24.97 12.43 -1.78
CA HIS A 91 26.16 11.64 -2.17
C HIS A 91 26.78 12.20 -3.45
N ALA A 92 27.13 13.49 -3.46
CA ALA A 92 28.08 14.05 -4.42
C ALA A 92 28.49 15.47 -4.00
N ASN A 93 29.46 15.60 -3.10
CA ASN A 93 30.40 16.71 -3.20
C ASN A 93 31.70 16.45 -2.43
N SER A 94 32.66 15.87 -3.13
CA SER A 94 34.04 16.34 -3.05
C SER A 94 34.50 16.47 -4.49
N LEU A 95 34.46 17.68 -5.01
CA LEU A 95 35.57 18.38 -5.67
C LEU A 95 35.02 19.61 -6.37
N THR A 96 35.55 20.74 -5.94
CA THR A 96 35.27 22.11 -6.35
C THR A 96 35.78 22.40 -7.77
N GLU A 97 35.01 23.19 -8.55
CA GLU A 97 35.37 24.54 -9.03
C GLU A 97 34.72 24.92 -10.38
N ASN A 98 34.29 26.19 -10.42
CA ASN A 98 34.15 27.11 -11.56
C ASN A 98 32.86 27.20 -12.42
N SER A 99 32.05 28.18 -11.99
CA SER A 99 31.63 29.39 -12.72
C SER A 99 30.71 29.34 -13.95
N ALA A 100 29.62 30.09 -13.78
CA ALA A 100 29.04 31.11 -14.67
C ALA A 100 27.87 30.77 -15.62
N ALA A 101 26.88 31.68 -15.55
CA ALA A 101 25.83 32.01 -16.51
C ALA A 101 24.59 31.12 -16.57
N ALA A 102 23.61 31.44 -15.73
CA ALA A 102 22.22 31.00 -15.85
C ALA A 102 21.46 31.84 -16.90
N THR A 103 20.92 31.16 -17.91
CA THR A 103 19.82 31.65 -18.77
C THR A 103 18.72 30.59 -18.72
N HIS A 104 17.53 30.95 -18.22
CA HIS A 104 16.30 30.16 -18.38
C HIS A 104 15.87 30.18 -19.86
N PRO A 105 15.20 29.16 -20.44
CA PRO A 105 13.97 28.58 -19.87
C PRO A 105 13.77 27.07 -20.12
N GLY A 106 12.86 26.47 -19.35
CA GLY A 106 12.46 25.08 -19.56
C GLY A 106 11.60 24.57 -18.42
N GLN A 107 10.32 24.93 -18.46
CA GLN A 107 9.28 24.40 -17.59
C GLN A 107 9.13 22.90 -17.90
N VAL A 108 9.78 22.04 -17.10
CA VAL A 108 9.53 20.60 -17.13
C VAL A 108 8.40 20.33 -16.15
N THR A 109 7.19 20.17 -16.70
CA THR A 109 6.06 19.61 -15.99
C THR A 109 6.38 18.17 -15.62
N THR A 110 6.74 17.89 -14.37
CA THR A 110 6.72 16.52 -13.84
C THR A 110 5.31 16.19 -13.41
N ASP A 111 4.44 15.94 -14.40
CA ASP A 111 3.24 15.14 -14.17
C ASP A 111 3.70 13.71 -13.82
N ARG A 112 3.75 13.39 -12.53
CA ARG A 112 3.82 12.01 -12.06
C ARG A 112 2.41 11.55 -11.70
N SER A 113 1.54 11.50 -12.70
CA SER A 113 0.31 10.73 -12.63
C SER A 113 0.70 9.25 -12.57
N PHE A 114 0.59 8.65 -11.37
CA PHE A 114 0.60 7.19 -11.28
C PHE A 114 -0.66 6.69 -11.98
N SER A 115 -0.49 5.99 -13.10
CA SER A 115 -1.61 5.41 -13.83
C SER A 115 -2.39 4.47 -12.93
N THR A 116 -3.68 4.75 -12.73
CA THR A 116 -4.64 3.86 -12.06
C THR A 116 -5.15 2.75 -12.97
N GLN A 117 -4.64 2.67 -14.21
CA GLN A 117 -5.02 1.66 -15.18
C GLN A 117 -4.06 0.47 -15.14
N PRO A 118 -4.57 -0.76 -15.39
CA PRO A 118 -3.72 -1.94 -15.52
C PRO A 118 -2.75 -1.78 -16.69
N ILE A 119 -1.54 -2.32 -16.54
CA ILE A 119 -0.50 -2.26 -17.58
C ILE A 119 -0.81 -3.20 -18.75
N ARG A 120 -1.60 -4.25 -18.52
CA ARG A 120 -2.05 -5.22 -19.53
C ARG A 120 -3.21 -6.06 -19.02
N TYR A 121 -3.85 -6.75 -19.95
CA TYR A 121 -4.79 -7.84 -19.66
C TYR A 121 -4.20 -9.16 -20.16
N VAL A 122 -4.40 -10.24 -19.41
CA VAL A 122 -3.90 -11.58 -19.79
C VAL A 122 -4.89 -12.65 -19.41
N THR A 123 -5.06 -13.67 -20.25
CA THR A 123 -5.81 -14.87 -19.90
C THR A 123 -4.84 -15.95 -19.47
N LEU A 124 -5.05 -16.50 -18.27
CA LEU A 124 -4.23 -17.56 -17.71
C LEU A 124 -5.06 -18.83 -17.55
N PRO A 125 -4.44 -20.02 -17.70
CA PRO A 125 -5.08 -21.26 -17.28
C PRO A 125 -5.31 -21.24 -15.76
N GLY A 126 -6.18 -22.14 -15.30
CA GLY A 126 -6.34 -22.37 -13.88
C GLY A 126 -5.03 -22.88 -13.26
N LYS A 127 -4.84 -22.61 -11.97
CA LYS A 127 -3.67 -23.07 -11.23
C LYS A 127 -4.03 -23.46 -9.82
N ARG A 128 -3.23 -24.36 -9.25
CA ARG A 128 -3.34 -24.79 -7.87
C ARG A 128 -2.25 -24.11 -7.06
N LEU A 129 -2.65 -23.44 -5.99
CA LEU A 129 -1.72 -22.81 -5.05
C LEU A 129 -1.82 -23.56 -3.72
N ALA A 130 -0.67 -23.87 -3.12
CA ALA A 130 -0.58 -24.51 -1.82
C ALA A 130 0.18 -23.62 -0.83
N GLY A 131 -0.28 -23.60 0.43
CA GLY A 131 0.30 -22.76 1.45
C GLY A 131 -0.52 -22.68 2.73
N VAL A 132 -0.27 -21.65 3.52
CA VAL A 132 -1.05 -21.35 4.73
C VAL A 132 -2.16 -20.37 4.38
N SER A 133 -3.33 -20.57 4.97
CA SER A 133 -4.51 -19.75 4.66
C SER A 133 -5.23 -19.26 5.91
N ALA A 134 -5.99 -18.16 5.74
CA ALA A 134 -6.87 -17.62 6.77
C ALA A 134 -8.10 -16.98 6.12
N ARG A 135 -9.20 -16.92 6.88
CA ARG A 135 -10.41 -16.16 6.53
C ARG A 135 -10.35 -14.77 7.16
N THR A 136 -10.61 -13.73 6.36
CA THR A 136 -10.58 -12.34 6.84
C THR A 136 -11.51 -11.45 6.01
N THR A 137 -11.52 -10.15 6.33
CA THR A 137 -12.25 -9.10 5.61
C THR A 137 -11.34 -7.89 5.42
N ASN A 138 -11.65 -7.05 4.42
CA ASN A 138 -10.94 -5.77 4.24
C ASN A 138 -11.00 -4.88 5.49
N ALA A 139 -12.11 -4.93 6.26
CA ALA A 139 -12.28 -4.14 7.48
C ALA A 139 -11.30 -4.56 8.59
N ILE A 140 -11.06 -5.87 8.75
CA ILE A 140 -10.12 -6.40 9.75
C ILE A 140 -8.67 -6.08 9.34
N GLU A 141 -8.33 -6.25 8.06
CA GLU A 141 -6.97 -6.01 7.57
C GLU A 141 -6.56 -4.53 7.71
N ILE A 142 -7.47 -3.59 7.43
CA ILE A 142 -7.19 -2.15 7.54
C ILE A 142 -7.21 -1.68 9.02
N SER A 143 -7.84 -2.43 9.93
CA SER A 143 -7.90 -2.04 11.35
C SER A 143 -6.59 -2.23 12.12
N GLY A 144 -5.52 -2.71 11.47
CA GLY A 144 -4.26 -3.08 12.11
C GLY A 144 -4.32 -4.38 12.93
N LYS A 145 -5.45 -5.11 12.86
CA LYS A 145 -5.63 -6.43 13.48
C LYS A 145 -5.68 -7.55 12.43
N GLY A 146 -5.24 -7.23 11.22
CA GLY A 146 -5.19 -8.13 10.08
C GLY A 146 -4.31 -9.34 10.31
N CYS A 147 -4.64 -10.44 9.62
CA CYS A 147 -3.85 -11.67 9.70
C CYS A 147 -2.78 -11.76 8.61
N ILE A 148 -2.83 -10.93 7.55
CA ILE A 148 -1.98 -11.11 6.35
C ILE A 148 -0.49 -11.11 6.68
N GLN A 149 0.00 -10.14 7.47
CA GLN A 149 1.42 -10.09 7.85
C GLN A 149 1.84 -11.32 8.67
N GLY A 150 1.00 -11.75 9.61
CA GLY A 150 1.24 -12.96 10.41
C GLY A 150 1.24 -14.22 9.54
N LEU A 151 0.38 -14.26 8.51
CA LEU A 151 0.28 -15.38 7.58
C LEU A 151 1.56 -15.52 6.74
N TRP A 152 2.13 -14.40 6.26
CA TRP A 152 3.45 -14.40 5.61
C TRP A 152 4.56 -14.92 6.54
N ASN A 153 4.59 -14.47 7.79
CA ASN A 153 5.57 -14.94 8.78
C ASN A 153 5.44 -16.46 9.01
N ASN A 154 4.20 -16.95 9.16
CA ASN A 154 3.92 -18.37 9.36
C ASN A 154 4.33 -19.21 8.13
N TYR A 155 4.07 -18.71 6.92
CA TYR A 155 4.49 -19.38 5.69
C TYR A 155 6.01 -19.53 5.62
N PHE A 156 6.76 -18.44 5.85
CA PHE A 156 8.23 -18.47 5.81
C PHE A 156 8.87 -19.21 6.99
N ALA A 157 8.12 -19.43 8.07
CA ALA A 157 8.54 -20.29 9.17
C ALA A 157 8.22 -21.79 8.93
N SER A 158 7.50 -22.13 7.87
CA SER A 158 7.15 -23.53 7.56
C SER A 158 8.33 -24.33 7.02
N GLU A 159 8.33 -25.64 7.27
CA GLU A 159 9.36 -26.56 6.76
C GLU A 159 9.16 -26.93 5.28
N HIS A 160 8.05 -26.51 4.67
CA HIS A 160 7.60 -26.92 3.33
C HIS A 160 7.72 -25.78 2.31
N LEU A 161 8.86 -25.11 2.32
CA LEU A 161 9.15 -24.04 1.37
C LEU A 161 9.71 -24.60 0.05
N PRO A 162 9.25 -24.09 -1.10
CA PRO A 162 9.87 -24.40 -2.38
C PRO A 162 11.24 -23.71 -2.46
N ALA A 163 11.97 -23.98 -3.55
CA ALA A 163 13.27 -23.37 -3.81
C ALA A 163 13.23 -21.82 -3.68
N PRO A 164 14.30 -21.16 -3.20
CA PRO A 164 14.33 -19.70 -3.00
C PRO A 164 13.97 -18.87 -4.22
N GLU A 165 14.12 -19.39 -5.44
CA GLU A 165 13.78 -18.76 -6.71
C GLU A 165 12.33 -18.99 -7.16
N ALA A 166 11.59 -19.90 -6.52
CA ALA A 166 10.21 -20.19 -6.88
C ALA A 166 9.30 -18.97 -6.63
N ALA A 167 8.29 -18.77 -7.47
CA ALA A 167 7.36 -17.67 -7.27
C ALA A 167 6.51 -17.87 -5.99
N ARG A 168 6.26 -16.78 -5.27
CA ARG A 168 5.35 -16.76 -4.11
C ARG A 168 4.09 -15.99 -4.48
N TYR A 169 3.00 -16.37 -3.82
CA TYR A 169 1.68 -15.83 -4.09
C TYR A 169 1.01 -15.39 -2.80
N GLY A 170 0.38 -14.21 -2.85
CA GLY A 170 -0.70 -13.82 -1.95
C GLY A 170 -2.01 -13.97 -2.70
N CYS A 171 -2.72 -15.07 -2.52
CA CYS A 171 -3.93 -15.41 -3.26
C CYS A 171 -5.18 -15.11 -2.46
N TYR A 172 -6.10 -14.35 -3.05
CA TYR A 172 -7.37 -13.97 -2.46
C TYR A 172 -8.49 -14.69 -3.23
N ALA A 173 -9.27 -15.55 -2.55
CA ALA A 173 -10.33 -16.32 -3.18
C ALA A 173 -11.51 -16.56 -2.22
N ASP A 174 -12.49 -17.36 -2.66
CA ASP A 174 -13.69 -17.71 -1.89
C ASP A 174 -14.42 -16.49 -1.31
N TYR A 175 -14.54 -15.45 -2.13
CA TYR A 175 -15.25 -14.24 -1.76
C TYR A 175 -16.74 -14.53 -1.53
N THR A 176 -17.25 -14.06 -0.40
CA THR A 176 -18.67 -14.24 -0.05
C THR A 176 -19.57 -13.16 -0.66
N ASP A 177 -19.07 -11.93 -0.76
CA ASP A 177 -19.81 -10.78 -1.28
C ASP A 177 -18.86 -9.70 -1.83
N GLY A 178 -18.15 -10.04 -2.92
CA GLY A 178 -17.22 -9.13 -3.58
C GLY A 178 -16.23 -8.47 -2.62
N ILE A 179 -16.16 -7.14 -2.66
CA ILE A 179 -15.23 -6.34 -1.84
C ILE A 179 -15.68 -6.23 -0.36
N THR A 180 -16.97 -6.32 -0.08
CA THR A 180 -17.54 -6.14 1.26
C THR A 180 -17.56 -7.43 2.07
N GLY A 181 -17.52 -8.58 1.39
CA GLY A 181 -17.56 -9.89 1.99
C GLY A 181 -16.22 -10.33 2.59
N GLU A 182 -16.30 -11.43 3.32
CA GLU A 182 -15.14 -12.22 3.70
C GLU A 182 -14.53 -12.91 2.48
N TYR A 183 -13.22 -13.11 2.56
CA TYR A 183 -12.43 -13.87 1.60
C TYR A 183 -11.41 -14.75 2.32
N THR A 184 -10.91 -15.74 1.60
CA THR A 184 -9.76 -16.54 2.00
C THR A 184 -8.52 -15.88 1.42
N ILE A 185 -7.52 -15.61 2.26
CA ILE A 185 -6.17 -15.29 1.83
C ILE A 185 -5.29 -16.52 2.04
N LEU A 186 -4.57 -16.93 0.99
CA LEU A 186 -3.54 -17.97 1.03
C LEU A 186 -2.20 -17.37 0.66
N VAL A 187 -1.21 -17.57 1.52
CA VAL A 187 0.19 -17.27 1.22
C VAL A 187 0.89 -18.58 0.90
N GLY A 188 1.48 -18.66 -0.29
CA GLY A 188 1.93 -19.95 -0.81
C GLY A 188 2.74 -19.90 -2.09
N HIS A 189 2.80 -21.05 -2.75
CA HIS A 189 3.45 -21.28 -4.02
C HIS A 189 2.56 -22.13 -4.94
N GLU A 190 2.93 -22.24 -6.20
CA GLU A 190 2.25 -23.11 -7.14
C GLU A 190 2.57 -24.58 -6.86
N ALA A 191 1.54 -25.41 -6.79
CA ALA A 191 1.65 -26.84 -6.55
C ALA A 191 1.17 -27.63 -7.77
N SER A 192 1.71 -28.82 -7.96
CA SER A 192 1.28 -29.69 -9.06
C SER A 192 -0.13 -30.24 -8.80
N SER A 193 -0.87 -30.56 -9.85
CA SER A 193 -2.25 -31.07 -9.72
C SER A 193 -2.35 -32.43 -9.02
N ASP A 194 -1.28 -33.22 -9.08
CA ASP A 194 -1.14 -34.57 -8.54
C ASP A 194 -0.34 -34.61 -7.21
N GLU A 195 0.15 -33.46 -6.77
CA GLU A 195 0.95 -33.34 -5.55
C GLU A 195 0.09 -33.55 -4.30
N THR A 196 0.50 -34.45 -3.42
CA THR A 196 -0.10 -34.60 -2.09
C THR A 196 0.49 -33.55 -1.16
N LEU A 197 -0.37 -32.72 -0.57
CA LEU A 197 0.10 -31.64 0.29
C LEU A 197 0.57 -32.19 1.64
N PRO A 198 1.67 -31.65 2.20
CA PRO A 198 2.05 -31.89 3.58
C PRO A 198 0.96 -31.46 4.57
N GLU A 199 0.98 -32.06 5.76
CA GLU A 199 0.08 -31.68 6.85
C GLU A 199 0.28 -30.19 7.23
N GLY A 200 -0.82 -29.48 7.45
CA GLY A 200 -0.80 -28.06 7.79
C GLY A 200 -0.81 -27.11 6.58
N LEU A 201 -0.64 -27.61 5.35
CA LEU A 201 -0.89 -26.82 4.15
C LEU A 201 -2.32 -27.00 3.64
N ASN A 202 -2.88 -25.90 3.13
CA ASN A 202 -4.14 -25.86 2.41
C ASN A 202 -3.86 -25.57 0.93
N ASP A 203 -4.83 -25.80 0.07
CA ASP A 203 -4.81 -25.34 -1.32
C ASP A 203 -6.01 -24.51 -1.75
N ILE A 204 -5.78 -23.70 -2.76
CA ILE A 204 -6.80 -23.00 -3.54
C ILE A 204 -6.61 -23.37 -5.00
N LEU A 205 -7.72 -23.76 -5.65
CA LEU A 205 -7.77 -23.95 -7.09
C LEU A 205 -8.35 -22.69 -7.74
N LEU A 206 -7.48 -21.90 -8.36
CA LEU A 206 -7.90 -20.78 -9.19
C LEU A 206 -8.40 -21.31 -10.54
N PRO A 207 -9.63 -20.96 -10.97
CA PRO A 207 -10.11 -21.32 -12.29
C PRO A 207 -9.36 -20.52 -13.38
N PRO A 208 -9.41 -20.96 -14.66
CA PRO A 208 -8.97 -20.12 -15.77
C PRO A 208 -9.71 -18.78 -15.75
N ALA A 209 -8.97 -17.68 -15.90
CA ALA A 209 -9.56 -16.34 -15.87
C ALA A 209 -8.76 -15.35 -16.72
N THR A 210 -9.41 -14.24 -17.06
CA THR A 210 -8.74 -13.06 -17.61
C THR A 210 -8.45 -12.10 -16.46
N TYR A 211 -7.24 -11.57 -16.42
CA TYR A 211 -6.75 -10.72 -15.35
C TYR A 211 -6.36 -9.35 -15.90
N ALA A 212 -6.78 -8.29 -15.21
CA ALA A 212 -6.16 -6.97 -15.28
C ALA A 212 -4.90 -6.99 -14.40
N VAL A 213 -3.74 -6.68 -14.98
CA VAL A 213 -2.45 -6.77 -14.30
C VAL A 213 -1.96 -5.37 -13.91
N PHE A 214 -1.67 -5.19 -12.63
CA PHE A 214 -1.06 -3.99 -12.08
C PHE A 214 0.35 -4.34 -11.62
N THR A 215 1.33 -3.53 -12.00
CA THR A 215 2.72 -3.76 -11.61
C THR A 215 3.18 -2.62 -10.71
N SER A 216 3.72 -2.97 -9.55
CA SER A 216 4.27 -1.98 -8.63
C SER A 216 5.50 -1.28 -9.23
N ARG A 217 5.85 -0.10 -8.69
CA ARG A 217 7.22 0.39 -8.86
C ARG A 217 8.21 -0.56 -8.17
N LYS A 218 9.50 -0.37 -8.44
CA LYS A 218 10.56 -0.99 -7.64
C LYS A 218 10.75 -0.24 -6.32
N GLY A 219 11.02 -0.98 -5.24
CA GLY A 219 11.33 -0.41 -3.93
C GLY A 219 11.12 -1.38 -2.77
N PRO A 220 11.06 -0.88 -1.53
CA PRO A 220 10.83 -1.71 -0.35
C PRO A 220 9.47 -2.43 -0.44
N MET A 221 9.46 -3.74 -0.18
CA MET A 221 8.27 -4.60 -0.34
C MET A 221 7.02 -4.05 0.35
N ALA A 222 7.15 -3.62 1.61
CA ALA A 222 6.03 -3.11 2.41
C ALA A 222 5.37 -1.86 1.79
N GLU A 223 6.15 -1.02 1.11
CA GLU A 223 5.63 0.17 0.43
C GLU A 223 4.98 -0.19 -0.90
N VAL A 224 5.69 -0.94 -1.74
CA VAL A 224 5.29 -1.15 -3.14
C VAL A 224 4.04 -2.00 -3.26
N VAL A 225 3.80 -2.93 -2.33
CA VAL A 225 2.58 -3.75 -2.29
C VAL A 225 1.37 -2.89 -1.90
N GLY A 226 1.50 -2.06 -0.87
CA GLY A 226 0.45 -1.15 -0.44
C GLY A 226 0.09 -0.12 -1.51
N GLU A 227 1.09 0.44 -2.19
CA GLU A 227 0.90 1.36 -3.32
C GLU A 227 0.20 0.69 -4.52
N ALA A 228 0.60 -0.54 -4.85
CA ALA A 228 -0.01 -1.30 -5.94
C ALA A 228 -1.49 -1.61 -5.62
N TRP A 229 -1.81 -2.01 -4.40
CA TRP A 229 -3.20 -2.16 -3.97
C TRP A 229 -3.95 -0.83 -3.98
N GLY A 230 -3.34 0.27 -3.53
CA GLY A 230 -3.94 1.60 -3.63
C GLY A 230 -4.32 1.97 -5.06
N THR A 231 -3.48 1.58 -6.03
CA THR A 231 -3.76 1.73 -7.47
C THR A 231 -4.94 0.88 -7.92
N VAL A 232 -5.00 -0.38 -7.48
CA VAL A 232 -6.16 -1.27 -7.71
C VAL A 232 -7.42 -0.68 -7.12
N TRP A 233 -7.41 -0.18 -5.89
CA TRP A 233 -8.59 0.42 -5.23
C TRP A 233 -9.08 1.68 -5.92
N ALA A 234 -8.17 2.48 -6.49
CA ALA A 234 -8.49 3.70 -7.24
C ALA A 234 -8.94 3.41 -8.69
N TRP A 235 -8.83 2.18 -9.16
CA TRP A 235 -9.22 1.80 -10.52
C TRP A 235 -10.74 1.84 -10.70
N ASP A 236 -11.20 2.56 -11.73
CA ASP A 236 -12.60 2.89 -11.98
C ASP A 236 -13.46 1.68 -12.38
N LYS A 237 -12.85 0.59 -12.87
CA LYS A 237 -13.54 -0.62 -13.30
C LYS A 237 -13.63 -1.71 -12.23
N GLN A 238 -13.79 -1.34 -10.95
CA GLN A 238 -14.05 -2.32 -9.88
C GLN A 238 -15.24 -3.24 -10.19
N SER A 239 -16.24 -2.75 -10.93
CA SER A 239 -17.43 -3.51 -11.34
C SER A 239 -17.16 -4.66 -12.32
N ASP A 240 -15.98 -4.67 -12.95
CA ASP A 240 -15.58 -5.69 -13.91
C ASP A 240 -14.96 -6.91 -13.22
N ARG A 241 -14.62 -6.78 -11.92
CA ARG A 241 -14.05 -7.86 -11.11
C ARG A 241 -15.02 -9.04 -11.01
N THR A 242 -14.50 -10.24 -11.24
CA THR A 242 -15.28 -11.48 -11.14
C THR A 242 -15.26 -12.07 -9.74
N PHE A 243 -14.27 -11.69 -8.92
CA PHE A 243 -14.03 -12.27 -7.59
C PHE A 243 -13.89 -13.80 -7.62
N THR A 244 -13.46 -14.36 -8.77
CA THR A 244 -13.14 -15.79 -8.92
C THR A 244 -11.79 -16.15 -8.32
N GLY A 245 -10.98 -15.14 -8.03
CA GLY A 245 -9.69 -15.25 -7.37
C GLY A 245 -8.72 -14.22 -7.91
N ASP A 246 -8.14 -13.43 -7.02
CA ASP A 246 -7.12 -12.43 -7.32
C ASP A 246 -5.80 -12.86 -6.69
N PHE A 247 -4.66 -12.43 -7.22
CA PHE A 247 -3.39 -12.77 -6.57
C PHE A 247 -2.29 -11.74 -6.77
N GLU A 248 -1.43 -11.63 -5.76
CA GLU A 248 -0.11 -11.03 -5.84
C GLU A 248 0.89 -12.08 -6.33
N LEU A 249 1.79 -11.70 -7.23
CA LEU A 249 2.89 -12.52 -7.72
C LEU A 249 4.23 -11.91 -7.33
N TYR A 250 4.99 -12.66 -6.53
CA TYR A 250 6.34 -12.37 -6.08
C TYR A 250 7.30 -13.33 -6.81
N ASP A 251 7.79 -12.92 -7.97
CA ASP A 251 8.71 -13.71 -8.80
C ASP A 251 10.19 -13.35 -8.51
N GLU A 252 11.10 -13.65 -9.43
CA GLU A 252 12.52 -13.31 -9.30
C GLU A 252 12.78 -11.81 -9.00
N ARG A 253 11.86 -10.92 -9.38
CA ARG A 253 11.96 -9.47 -9.13
C ARG A 253 11.72 -9.10 -7.66
N SER A 254 11.27 -10.02 -6.82
CA SER A 254 11.10 -9.79 -5.38
C SER A 254 12.22 -10.38 -4.52
N LEU A 255 13.26 -10.97 -5.12
CA LEU A 255 14.36 -11.58 -4.37
C LEU A 255 15.28 -10.57 -3.67
N ASN A 256 15.31 -9.32 -4.14
CA ASN A 256 16.05 -8.23 -3.49
C ASN A 256 15.08 -7.36 -2.66
N PRO A 257 15.11 -7.43 -1.32
CA PRO A 257 14.16 -6.73 -0.45
C PRO A 257 14.13 -5.20 -0.61
N GLU A 258 15.24 -4.59 -1.04
CA GLU A 258 15.38 -3.14 -1.23
C GLU A 258 14.86 -2.66 -2.61
N SER A 259 14.61 -3.61 -3.52
CA SER A 259 14.25 -3.33 -4.91
C SER A 259 13.21 -4.31 -5.44
N VAL A 260 12.20 -4.59 -4.61
CA VAL A 260 11.11 -5.50 -4.93
C VAL A 260 10.18 -4.87 -5.97
N GLN A 261 9.73 -5.69 -6.92
CA GLN A 261 8.59 -5.40 -7.78
C GLN A 261 7.60 -6.56 -7.73
N VAL A 262 6.31 -6.24 -7.64
CA VAL A 262 5.20 -7.20 -7.51
C VAL A 262 4.18 -6.92 -8.60
N ASP A 263 3.59 -7.98 -9.14
CA ASP A 263 2.41 -7.87 -9.99
C ASP A 263 1.16 -8.29 -9.22
N ILE A 264 0.08 -7.52 -9.32
CA ILE A 264 -1.24 -7.87 -8.80
C ILE A 264 -2.15 -8.21 -9.99
N TYR A 265 -2.71 -9.39 -9.95
CA TYR A 265 -3.62 -9.95 -10.94
C TYR A 265 -5.04 -9.89 -10.39
N ILE A 266 -5.86 -9.05 -11.01
CA ILE A 266 -7.27 -8.88 -10.63
C ILE A 266 -8.14 -9.58 -11.68
N ALA A 267 -8.85 -10.62 -11.29
CA ALA A 267 -9.72 -11.39 -12.18
C ALA A 267 -10.92 -10.52 -12.61
N VAL A 268 -11.11 -10.44 -13.92
CA VAL A 268 -12.14 -9.61 -14.56
C VAL A 268 -12.90 -10.37 -15.62
N ARG A 269 -14.10 -9.89 -15.92
CA ARG A 269 -14.87 -10.41 -17.05
C ARG A 269 -14.07 -10.16 -18.32
N GLN A 270 -14.03 -11.14 -19.23
CA GLN A 270 -13.52 -10.91 -20.57
C GLN A 270 -14.28 -9.73 -21.17
N THR A 271 -13.55 -8.67 -21.50
CA THR A 271 -14.09 -7.57 -22.27
C THR A 271 -14.45 -8.12 -23.65
N ARG A 272 -15.75 -8.02 -23.99
CA ARG A 272 -16.24 -8.32 -25.34
C ARG A 272 -15.82 -7.24 -26.32
#